data_AF-A0A941AH61-F1
#
_entry.id   AF-A0A941AH61-F1
#
_cell.length_a   1.000
_cell.length_b   1.000
_cell.length_c   1.000
_cell.angle_alpha   90.00
_cell.angle_beta   90.00
_cell.angle_gamma   90.00
#
_symmetry.space_group_name_H-M   'P 1'
#
loop_
_entity.id
_entity.type
_entity.pdbx_description
1 polymer ?
#
loop_
_entity_poly.entity_id
_entity_poly.type
_entity_poly.pdbx_seq_one_letter_code
_entity_poly.pdbx_strand_id
1 'polypeptide(L)'
;MWKSITGRITLIAVLTAVSIIVLLPSLTDSLPAWWQDRMPKINLGLDLQGGVFLRLAVDIDKAIENTSMRYADDARAVCREKGLPVLAFQKVAGGGFSLRFPPGDFATRAQATLKEEFPSLDVTLGEVKADGATVIARMKPAEIQAIRTNAVVQGVETIRNRIDQFGVREPQIIAEGEDRIVVQLPGVKDQQR
;
A
#
# COMPACT_ATOMS: atom_id res chain seq x y z
N MET A 1 24.32 -48.47 46.52
CA MET A 1 23.32 -47.58 45.89
C MET A 1 23.81 -46.16 45.57
N TRP A 2 25.10 -45.81 45.71
CA TRP A 2 25.60 -44.42 45.50
C TRP A 2 26.28 -44.10 44.16
N LYS A 3 26.44 -45.06 43.25
CA LYS A 3 27.10 -44.82 41.94
C LYS A 3 26.22 -44.05 40.92
N SER A 4 24.96 -43.77 41.22
CA SER A 4 24.04 -43.03 40.32
C SER A 4 23.98 -41.52 40.59
N ILE A 5 24.39 -41.04 41.77
CA ILE A 5 24.28 -39.62 42.14
C ILE A 5 25.42 -38.81 41.51
N THR A 6 26.65 -39.30 41.60
CA THR A 6 27.82 -38.67 40.96
C THR A 6 27.66 -38.58 39.44
N GLY A 7 27.12 -39.63 38.80
CA GLY A 7 26.83 -39.61 37.36
C GLY A 7 25.75 -38.59 36.97
N ARG A 8 24.75 -38.35 37.82
CA ARG A 8 23.74 -37.30 37.60
C ARG A 8 24.32 -35.91 37.80
N ILE A 9 25.19 -35.72 38.81
CA ILE A 9 25.86 -34.43 39.05
C ILE A 9 26.81 -34.11 37.89
N THR A 10 27.59 -35.08 37.40
CA THR A 10 28.47 -34.84 36.24
C THR A 10 27.66 -34.58 34.98
N LEU A 11 26.56 -35.29 34.75
CA LEU A 11 25.66 -35.03 33.64
C LEU A 11 25.08 -33.61 33.71
N ILE A 12 24.56 -33.20 34.87
CA ILE A 12 24.01 -31.85 35.07
C ILE A 12 25.10 -30.80 34.86
N ALA A 13 26.28 -30.96 35.45
CA ALA A 13 27.39 -30.03 35.29
C ALA A 13 27.84 -29.87 33.83
N VAL A 14 27.91 -30.98 33.08
CA VAL A 14 28.22 -30.96 31.65
C VAL A 14 27.10 -30.26 30.88
N LEU A 15 25.84 -30.54 31.18
CA LEU A 15 24.69 -29.91 30.50
C LEU A 15 24.63 -28.40 30.77
N THR A 16 24.92 -27.97 31.99
CA THR A 16 25.03 -26.55 32.35
C THR A 16 26.21 -25.88 31.65
N ALA A 17 27.38 -26.53 31.59
CA ALA A 17 28.54 -26.00 30.88
C ALA A 17 28.27 -25.85 29.38
N VAL A 18 27.63 -26.84 28.76
CA VAL A 18 27.21 -26.78 27.35
C VAL A 18 26.20 -25.65 27.13
N SER A 19 25.23 -25.47 28.03
CA SER A 19 24.25 -24.37 27.94
C SER A 19 24.92 -22.99 28.00
N ILE A 20 25.90 -22.80 28.89
CA ILE A 20 26.67 -21.56 28.99
C ILE A 20 27.48 -21.33 27.70
N ILE A 21 28.14 -22.37 27.19
CA ILE A 21 28.92 -22.31 25.93
C ILE A 21 28.05 -21.88 24.74
N VAL A 22 26.79 -22.33 24.68
CA VAL A 22 25.84 -21.95 23.61
C VAL A 22 25.29 -20.53 23.77
N LEU A 23 25.15 -20.02 24.99
CA LEU A 23 24.59 -18.69 25.27
C LEU A 23 25.61 -17.54 25.21
N LEU A 24 26.88 -17.81 25.50
CA LEU A 24 27.95 -16.80 25.49
C LEU A 24 28.06 -15.97 24.18
N PRO A 25 27.94 -16.57 22.98
CA PRO A 25 27.95 -15.83 21.71
C PRO A 25 26.79 -14.85 21.54
N SER A 26 25.70 -15.01 22.28
CA SER A 26 24.53 -14.12 22.24
C SER A 26 24.68 -12.89 23.13
N LEU A 27 25.64 -12.90 24.07
CA LEU A 27 25.80 -11.85 25.08
C LEU A 27 27.01 -10.94 24.81
N THR A 28 27.98 -11.39 24.02
CA THR A 28 29.23 -10.65 23.77
C THR A 28 29.73 -10.83 22.34
N ASP A 29 30.14 -9.73 21.71
CA ASP A 29 30.73 -9.74 20.36
C ASP A 29 32.24 -10.04 20.35
N SER A 30 32.88 -10.13 21.52
CA SER A 30 34.33 -10.27 21.70
C SER A 30 34.87 -11.72 21.67
N LEU A 31 34.22 -12.62 20.93
CA LEU A 31 34.58 -14.05 20.88
C LEU A 31 35.32 -14.43 19.58
N PRO A 32 36.11 -15.53 19.57
CA PRO A 32 36.81 -16.00 18.39
C PRO A 32 35.87 -16.29 17.21
N ALA A 33 36.24 -15.86 16.00
CA ALA A 33 35.39 -15.94 14.80
C ALA A 33 34.90 -17.36 14.47
N TRP A 34 35.71 -18.39 14.71
CA TRP A 34 35.34 -19.80 14.48
C TRP A 34 34.19 -20.29 15.38
N TRP A 35 34.00 -19.64 16.53
CA TRP A 35 32.98 -20.01 17.51
C TRP A 35 31.66 -19.26 17.25
N GLN A 36 31.74 -18.02 16.75
CA GLN A 36 30.57 -17.23 16.36
C GLN A 36 29.92 -17.71 15.05
N ASP A 37 30.72 -18.18 14.08
CA ASP A 37 30.22 -18.63 12.76
C ASP A 37 29.50 -19.99 12.83
N ARG A 38 29.84 -20.82 13.83
CA ARG A 38 29.30 -22.18 13.97
C ARG A 38 28.13 -22.29 14.95
N MET A 39 27.79 -21.21 15.67
CA MET A 39 26.72 -21.16 16.67
C MET A 39 25.51 -20.38 16.15
N PRO A 40 24.28 -20.88 16.37
CA PRO A 40 23.06 -20.17 15.97
C PRO A 40 22.92 -18.88 16.79
N LYS A 41 22.83 -17.73 16.11
CA LYS A 41 22.47 -16.45 16.74
C LYS A 41 20.96 -16.39 16.98
N ILE A 42 20.55 -15.91 18.15
CA ILE A 42 19.14 -15.66 18.44
C ILE A 42 18.71 -14.40 17.68
N ASN A 43 17.62 -14.48 16.91
CA ASN A 43 17.03 -13.32 16.26
C ASN A 43 16.42 -12.42 17.34
N LEU A 44 17.07 -11.30 17.62
CA LEU A 44 16.59 -10.29 18.56
C LEU A 44 15.47 -9.49 17.89
N GLY A 45 14.30 -9.43 18.54
CA GLY A 45 13.17 -8.60 18.07
C GLY A 45 13.45 -7.10 18.14
N LEU A 46 12.56 -6.30 17.54
CA LEU A 46 12.66 -4.84 17.42
C LEU A 46 12.97 -4.12 18.76
N ASP A 47 12.39 -4.60 19.86
CA ASP A 47 12.54 -3.99 21.20
C ASP A 47 13.98 -4.08 21.73
N LEU A 48 14.75 -5.10 21.30
CA LEU A 48 16.13 -5.33 21.75
C LEU A 48 17.18 -4.87 20.72
N GLN A 49 16.85 -4.82 19.42
CA GLN A 49 17.73 -4.31 18.36
C GLN A 49 17.62 -2.79 18.13
N GLY A 50 16.52 -2.16 18.57
CA GLY A 50 16.15 -0.83 18.15
C GLY A 50 15.71 -0.79 16.67
N GLY A 51 14.96 0.25 16.30
CA GLY A 51 14.48 0.43 14.93
C GLY A 51 13.40 1.50 14.82
N VAL A 52 12.74 1.55 13.66
CA VAL A 52 11.73 2.57 13.36
C VAL A 52 10.36 1.92 13.17
N PHE A 53 9.35 2.45 13.87
CA PHE A 53 7.94 2.13 13.69
C PHE A 53 7.22 3.34 13.08
N LEU A 54 6.71 3.20 11.86
CA LEU A 54 5.97 4.26 11.17
C LEU A 54 4.53 3.83 10.90
N ARG A 55 3.60 4.75 11.12
CA ARG A 55 2.20 4.62 10.68
C ARG A 55 1.95 5.71 9.65
N LEU A 56 1.69 5.30 8.42
CA LEU A 56 1.51 6.17 7.26
C LEU A 56 0.06 6.08 6.81
N ALA A 57 -0.56 7.23 6.50
CA ALA A 57 -1.88 7.29 5.88
C ALA A 57 -1.73 7.47 4.36
N VAL A 58 -2.54 6.74 3.60
CA VAL A 58 -2.60 6.84 2.14
C VAL A 58 -3.61 7.92 1.76
N ASP A 59 -3.23 8.78 0.83
CA ASP A 59 -4.11 9.85 0.32
C ASP A 59 -5.11 9.28 -0.70
N ILE A 60 -6.19 8.71 -0.17
CA ILE A 60 -7.26 8.08 -0.96
C ILE A 60 -7.99 9.12 -1.82
N ASP A 61 -8.22 10.32 -1.28
CA ASP A 61 -8.94 11.38 -1.99
C ASP A 61 -8.18 11.79 -3.25
N LYS A 62 -6.85 11.91 -3.16
CA LYS A 62 -6.00 12.18 -4.31
C LYS A 62 -5.97 11.03 -5.31
N ALA A 63 -6.02 9.78 -4.85
CA ALA A 63 -6.11 8.62 -5.74
C ALA A 63 -7.42 8.59 -6.53
N ILE A 64 -8.54 8.90 -5.88
CA ILE A 64 -9.88 9.05 -6.48
C ILE A 64 -9.85 10.19 -7.50
N GLU A 65 -9.30 11.35 -7.13
CA GLU A 65 -9.18 12.50 -8.02
C GLU A 65 -8.35 12.19 -9.28
N ASN A 66 -7.17 11.60 -9.12
CA ASN A 66 -6.31 11.23 -10.25
C ASN A 66 -6.99 10.24 -11.20
N THR A 67 -7.72 9.27 -10.63
CA THR A 67 -8.47 8.29 -11.42
C THR A 67 -9.66 8.93 -12.13
N SER A 68 -10.37 9.84 -11.47
CA SER A 68 -11.45 10.63 -12.08
C SER A 68 -10.96 11.47 -13.25
N MET A 69 -9.81 12.13 -13.13
CA MET A 69 -9.21 12.90 -14.21
C MET A 69 -8.82 12.03 -15.41
N ARG A 70 -8.24 10.85 -15.15
CA ARG A 70 -7.97 9.87 -16.21
C ARG A 70 -9.25 9.45 -16.94
N TYR A 71 -10.30 9.07 -16.20
CA TYR A 71 -11.58 8.73 -16.82
C TYR A 71 -12.18 9.88 -17.61
N ALA A 72 -12.03 11.12 -17.16
CA ALA A 72 -12.49 12.28 -17.90
C ALA A 72 -11.74 12.46 -19.23
N ASP A 73 -10.43 12.25 -19.24
CA ASP A 73 -9.63 12.35 -20.45
C ASP A 73 -9.95 11.20 -21.43
N ASP A 74 -10.12 9.98 -20.92
CA ASP A 74 -10.57 8.82 -21.71
C ASP A 74 -11.98 9.06 -22.28
N ALA A 75 -12.91 9.56 -21.49
CA ALA A 75 -14.27 9.89 -21.93
C ALA A 75 -14.29 10.96 -23.03
N ARG A 76 -13.44 11.98 -22.93
CA ARG A 76 -13.28 12.99 -23.99
C ARG A 76 -12.70 12.39 -25.26
N ALA A 77 -11.73 11.48 -25.14
CA ALA A 77 -11.14 10.80 -26.29
C ALA A 77 -12.19 9.97 -27.04
N VAL A 78 -12.98 9.17 -26.31
CA VAL A 78 -14.10 8.38 -26.86
C VAL A 78 -15.15 9.29 -27.52
N CYS A 79 -15.51 10.40 -26.86
CA CYS A 79 -16.45 11.36 -27.44
C CYS A 79 -15.92 11.95 -28.76
N ARG A 80 -14.63 12.30 -28.83
CA ARG A 80 -14.00 12.80 -30.04
C ARG A 80 -13.98 11.76 -31.16
N GLU A 81 -13.67 10.51 -30.85
CA GLU A 81 -13.67 9.40 -31.81
C GLU A 81 -15.06 9.16 -32.41
N LYS A 82 -16.11 9.27 -31.59
CA LYS A 82 -17.52 9.12 -32.01
C LYS A 82 -18.11 10.40 -32.64
N GLY A 83 -17.31 11.45 -32.83
CA GLY A 83 -17.75 12.71 -33.43
C GLY A 83 -18.67 13.56 -32.54
N LEU A 84 -18.59 13.39 -31.22
CA LEU A 84 -19.37 14.13 -30.23
C LEU A 84 -18.59 15.38 -29.76
N PRO A 85 -19.01 16.60 -30.12
CA PRO A 85 -18.31 17.83 -29.73
C PRO A 85 -18.49 18.13 -28.24
N VAL A 86 -17.39 18.16 -27.49
CA VAL A 86 -17.36 18.55 -26.07
C VAL A 86 -17.05 20.04 -25.97
N LEU A 87 -17.98 20.83 -25.44
CA LEU A 87 -17.85 22.29 -25.29
C LEU A 87 -17.07 22.69 -24.04
N ALA A 88 -17.33 22.00 -22.93
CA ALA A 88 -16.69 22.31 -21.66
C ALA A 88 -16.58 21.07 -20.79
N PHE A 89 -15.67 21.14 -19.84
CA PHE A 89 -15.46 20.13 -18.82
C PHE A 89 -15.40 20.81 -17.47
N GLN A 90 -15.98 20.14 -16.48
CA GLN A 90 -15.87 20.58 -15.10
C GLN A 90 -15.67 19.37 -14.19
N LYS A 91 -14.76 19.50 -13.23
CA LYS A 91 -14.63 18.54 -12.14
C LYS A 91 -15.86 18.64 -11.25
N VAL A 92 -16.42 17.50 -10.86
CA VAL A 92 -17.55 17.41 -9.93
C VAL A 92 -17.04 16.79 -8.62
N ALA A 93 -17.62 17.22 -7.50
CA ALA A 93 -17.29 16.65 -6.19
C ALA A 93 -17.55 15.12 -6.16
N GLY A 94 -16.78 14.41 -5.32
CA GLY A 94 -16.92 12.95 -5.17
C GLY A 94 -16.27 12.12 -6.28
N GLY A 95 -15.23 12.64 -6.93
CA GLY A 95 -14.52 11.92 -8.00
C GLY A 95 -15.32 11.81 -9.30
N GLY A 96 -16.28 12.70 -9.51
CA GLY A 96 -17.03 12.78 -10.76
C GLY A 96 -16.48 13.84 -11.72
N PHE A 97 -16.97 13.80 -12.95
CA PHE A 97 -16.76 14.86 -13.92
C PHE A 97 -18.04 15.14 -14.69
N SER A 98 -18.11 16.34 -15.25
CA SER A 98 -19.17 16.73 -16.17
C SER A 98 -18.60 17.19 -17.51
N LEU A 99 -19.31 16.82 -18.57
CA LEU A 99 -19.04 17.23 -19.94
C LEU A 99 -20.25 17.97 -20.47
N ARG A 100 -20.01 19.14 -21.05
CA ARG A 100 -21.05 19.95 -21.68
C ARG A 100 -21.04 19.73 -23.19
N PHE A 101 -22.22 19.53 -23.75
CA PHE A 101 -22.43 19.31 -25.18
C PHE A 101 -23.34 20.40 -25.76
N PRO A 102 -23.25 20.67 -27.07
CA PRO A 102 -24.17 21.58 -27.75
C PRO A 102 -25.63 21.11 -27.65
N PRO A 103 -26.60 22.02 -27.89
CA PRO A 103 -28.00 21.63 -28.05
C PRO A 103 -28.19 20.56 -29.13
N GLY A 104 -29.07 19.60 -28.88
CA GLY A 104 -29.38 18.51 -29.79
C GLY A 104 -29.27 17.13 -29.14
N ASP A 105 -29.17 16.10 -29.96
CA ASP A 105 -29.11 14.69 -29.53
C ASP A 105 -27.70 14.26 -29.06
N PHE A 106 -26.73 15.18 -29.06
CA PHE A 106 -25.34 14.88 -28.71
C PHE A 106 -25.17 14.41 -27.27
N ALA A 107 -25.84 15.04 -26.31
CA ALA A 107 -25.73 14.66 -24.90
C ALA A 107 -26.36 13.29 -24.62
N THR A 108 -27.48 12.97 -25.27
CA THR A 108 -28.13 11.65 -25.15
C THR A 108 -27.24 10.55 -25.73
N ARG A 109 -26.67 10.79 -26.91
CA ARG A 109 -25.71 9.86 -27.54
C ARG A 109 -24.45 9.70 -26.69
N ALA A 110 -23.89 10.79 -26.19
CA ALA A 110 -22.74 10.75 -25.29
C ALA A 110 -23.04 9.97 -24.02
N GLN A 111 -24.21 10.16 -23.42
CA GLN A 111 -24.62 9.38 -22.25
C GLN A 111 -24.68 7.88 -22.57
N ALA A 112 -25.31 7.50 -23.69
CA ALA A 112 -25.41 6.10 -24.09
C ALA A 112 -24.03 5.48 -24.35
N THR A 113 -23.17 6.15 -25.11
CA THR A 113 -21.80 5.70 -25.39
C THR A 113 -20.97 5.58 -24.13
N LEU A 114 -20.98 6.59 -23.25
CA LEU A 114 -20.17 6.56 -22.02
C LEU A 114 -20.67 5.50 -21.04
N LYS A 115 -21.98 5.21 -21.03
CA LYS A 115 -22.54 4.14 -20.20
C LYS A 115 -22.15 2.75 -20.70
N GLU A 116 -21.99 2.58 -22.02
CA GLU A 116 -21.53 1.35 -22.63
C GLU A 116 -20.03 1.13 -22.42
N GLU A 117 -19.22 2.16 -22.66
CA GLU A 117 -17.75 2.07 -22.59
C GLU A 117 -17.21 2.05 -21.15
N PHE A 118 -17.91 2.72 -20.21
CA PHE A 118 -17.48 2.87 -18.82
C PHE A 118 -18.52 2.31 -17.83
N PRO A 119 -18.64 0.98 -17.70
CA PRO A 119 -19.62 0.35 -16.80
C PRO A 119 -19.34 0.60 -15.31
N SER A 120 -18.13 1.01 -14.94
CA SER A 120 -17.76 1.42 -13.57
C SER A 120 -18.27 2.82 -13.20
N LEU A 121 -18.71 3.61 -14.18
CA LEU A 121 -19.28 4.94 -13.98
C LEU A 121 -20.82 4.87 -13.98
N ASP A 122 -21.42 5.70 -13.15
CA ASP A 122 -22.83 6.06 -13.22
C ASP A 122 -22.96 7.36 -14.04
N VAL A 123 -23.49 7.21 -15.25
CA VAL A 123 -23.58 8.29 -16.24
C VAL A 123 -25.03 8.79 -16.33
N THR A 124 -25.22 10.04 -15.95
CA THR A 124 -26.52 10.70 -15.87
C THR A 124 -26.57 11.94 -16.75
N LEU A 125 -27.75 12.22 -17.31
CA LEU A 125 -28.03 13.50 -17.95
C LEU A 125 -28.31 14.54 -16.85
N GLY A 126 -27.54 15.62 -16.87
CA GLY A 126 -27.74 16.80 -16.03
C GLY A 126 -28.70 17.80 -16.67
N GLU A 127 -28.66 19.04 -16.18
CA GLU A 127 -29.56 20.10 -16.66
C GLU A 127 -29.39 20.38 -18.16
N VAL A 128 -30.52 20.37 -18.87
CA VAL A 128 -30.63 20.85 -20.25
C VAL A 128 -30.88 22.35 -20.20
N LYS A 129 -29.94 23.14 -20.70
CA LYS A 129 -30.03 24.60 -20.81
C LYS A 129 -30.20 25.00 -22.27
N ALA A 130 -30.61 26.25 -22.52
CA ALA A 130 -30.72 26.79 -23.87
C ALA A 130 -29.40 26.68 -24.68
N ASP A 131 -28.28 26.75 -23.98
CA ASP A 131 -26.93 26.61 -24.53
C ASP A 131 -26.40 25.16 -24.55
N GLY A 132 -27.26 24.16 -24.40
CA GLY A 132 -26.93 22.74 -24.50
C GLY A 132 -27.13 21.93 -23.23
N ALA A 133 -26.70 20.67 -23.26
CA ALA A 133 -26.95 19.71 -22.19
C ALA A 133 -25.64 19.22 -21.55
N THR A 134 -25.71 18.88 -20.27
CA THR A 134 -24.56 18.41 -19.49
C THR A 134 -24.71 16.93 -19.20
N VAL A 135 -23.66 16.14 -19.39
CA VAL A 135 -23.59 14.74 -18.94
C VAL A 135 -22.68 14.70 -17.72
N ILE A 136 -23.15 14.08 -16.65
CA ILE A 136 -22.42 13.92 -15.38
C ILE A 136 -22.10 12.45 -15.22
N ALA A 137 -20.81 12.13 -15.13
CA ALA A 137 -20.32 10.80 -14.83
C ALA A 137 -19.74 10.78 -13.40
N ARG A 138 -20.19 9.85 -12.57
CA ARG A 138 -19.66 9.63 -11.21
C ARG A 138 -19.20 8.20 -11.06
N MET A 139 -18.12 7.96 -10.32
CA MET A 139 -17.70 6.61 -10.02
C MET A 139 -18.71 5.92 -9.11
N LYS A 140 -19.02 4.65 -9.38
CA LYS A 140 -19.85 3.85 -8.49
C LYS A 140 -19.14 3.61 -7.16
N PRO A 141 -19.87 3.38 -6.05
CA PRO A 141 -19.25 3.10 -4.75
C PRO A 141 -18.29 1.89 -4.78
N ALA A 142 -18.60 0.87 -5.59
CA ALA A 142 -17.73 -0.29 -5.77
C ALA A 142 -16.37 0.07 -6.39
N GLU A 143 -16.36 0.97 -7.38
CA GLU A 143 -15.14 1.46 -8.02
C GLU A 143 -14.29 2.28 -7.05
N ILE A 144 -14.94 3.14 -6.25
CA ILE A 144 -14.27 3.93 -5.21
C ILE A 144 -13.56 3.02 -4.19
N GLN A 145 -14.21 1.92 -3.79
CA GLN A 145 -13.59 0.97 -2.87
C GLN A 145 -12.45 0.18 -3.54
N ALA A 146 -12.59 -0.19 -4.82
CA ALA A 146 -11.50 -0.80 -5.57
C ALA A 146 -10.28 0.13 -5.66
N ILE A 147 -10.50 1.41 -5.94
CA ILE A 147 -9.43 2.44 -5.96
C ILE A 147 -8.76 2.54 -4.59
N ARG A 148 -9.55 2.53 -3.49
CA ARG A 148 -9.02 2.56 -2.13
C ARG A 148 -8.09 1.39 -1.86
N THR A 149 -8.54 0.16 -2.10
CA THR A 149 -7.73 -1.05 -1.91
C THR A 149 -6.46 -1.01 -2.77
N ASN A 150 -6.59 -0.62 -4.04
CA ASN A 150 -5.47 -0.54 -4.96
C ASN A 150 -4.44 0.51 -4.53
N ALA A 151 -4.88 1.66 -4.03
CA ALA A 151 -4.00 2.71 -3.52
C ALA A 151 -3.16 2.22 -2.33
N VAL A 152 -3.77 1.47 -1.40
CA VAL A 152 -3.04 0.88 -0.26
C VAL A 152 -2.03 -0.17 -0.72
N VAL A 153 -2.43 -1.08 -1.61
CA VAL A 153 -1.53 -2.12 -2.16
C VAL A 153 -0.36 -1.48 -2.89
N GLN A 154 -0.61 -0.49 -3.74
CA GLN A 154 0.43 0.23 -4.46
C GLN A 154 1.35 0.99 -3.51
N GLY A 155 0.81 1.57 -2.43
CA GLY A 155 1.57 2.22 -1.38
C GLY A 155 2.54 1.25 -0.68
N VAL A 156 2.05 0.07 -0.30
CA VAL A 156 2.87 -1.00 0.30
C VAL A 156 4.02 -1.38 -0.63
N GLU A 157 3.73 -1.61 -1.90
CA GLU A 157 4.75 -2.01 -2.88
C GLU A 157 5.77 -0.90 -3.14
N THR A 158 5.30 0.35 -3.17
CA THR A 158 6.19 1.52 -3.30
C THR A 158 7.14 1.61 -2.11
N ILE A 159 6.61 1.46 -0.90
CA ILE A 159 7.41 1.50 0.34
C ILE A 159 8.41 0.33 0.36
N ARG A 160 7.98 -0.89 0.00
CA ARG A 160 8.85 -2.07 -0.08
C ARG A 160 10.03 -1.84 -1.02
N ASN A 161 9.75 -1.44 -2.26
CA ASN A 161 10.79 -1.17 -3.25
C ASN A 161 11.76 -0.07 -2.80
N ARG A 162 11.28 0.94 -2.06
CA ARG A 162 12.13 1.99 -1.49
C ARG A 162 13.01 1.47 -0.37
N ILE A 163 12.48 0.65 0.55
CA ILE A 163 13.24 0.07 1.66
C ILE A 163 14.30 -0.90 1.15
N ASP A 164 13.97 -1.70 0.13
CA ASP A 164 14.91 -2.64 -0.49
C ASP A 164 16.13 -1.89 -1.08
N GLN A 165 15.92 -0.69 -1.63
CA GLN A 165 17.02 0.17 -2.11
C GLN A 165 17.95 0.64 -0.99
N PHE A 166 17.47 0.72 0.25
CA PHE A 166 18.28 1.06 1.43
C PHE A 166 18.94 -0.17 2.07
N GLY A 167 18.70 -1.38 1.54
CA GLY A 167 19.35 -2.61 2.01
C GLY A 167 18.93 -3.03 3.42
N VAL A 168 17.75 -2.62 3.89
CA VAL A 168 17.22 -3.04 5.20
C VAL A 168 16.87 -4.52 5.14
N ARG A 169 17.35 -5.29 6.11
CA ARG A 169 17.04 -6.71 6.23
C ARG A 169 15.70 -6.89 6.94
N GLU A 170 14.82 -7.68 6.33
CA GLU A 170 13.55 -8.15 6.92
C GLU A 170 12.55 -7.04 7.35
N PRO A 171 12.20 -6.08 6.47
CA PRO A 171 11.18 -5.08 6.79
C PRO A 171 9.79 -5.71 6.90
N GLN A 172 9.00 -5.30 7.89
CA GLN A 172 7.58 -5.64 7.97
C GLN A 172 6.74 -4.46 7.50
N ILE A 173 5.99 -4.64 6.40
CA ILE A 173 5.14 -3.61 5.80
C ILE A 173 3.76 -4.22 5.62
N ILE A 174 2.78 -3.70 6.35
CA ILE A 174 1.44 -4.29 6.44
C ILE A 174 0.39 -3.17 6.29
N ALA A 175 -0.67 -3.43 5.53
CA ALA A 175 -1.83 -2.58 5.50
C ALA A 175 -2.62 -2.69 6.82
N GLU A 176 -2.88 -1.55 7.46
CA GLU A 176 -3.65 -1.46 8.72
C GLU A 176 -4.98 -0.75 8.42
N GLY A 177 -6.10 -1.48 8.55
CA GLY A 177 -7.42 -0.92 8.26
C GLY A 177 -7.64 -0.64 6.77
N GLU A 178 -8.30 0.49 6.46
CA GLU A 178 -8.75 0.82 5.10
C GLU A 178 -7.83 1.78 4.34
N ASP A 179 -7.00 2.56 5.03
CA ASP A 179 -6.20 3.65 4.45
C ASP A 179 -4.80 3.81 5.06
N ARG A 180 -4.36 2.88 5.93
CA ARG A 180 -3.07 3.01 6.61
C ARG A 180 -2.10 1.89 6.26
N ILE A 181 -0.83 2.21 6.38
CA ILE A 181 0.28 1.29 6.21
C ILE A 181 1.18 1.41 7.44
N VAL A 182 1.42 0.28 8.09
CA VAL A 182 2.36 0.15 9.20
C VAL A 182 3.66 -0.41 8.67
N VAL A 183 4.76 0.24 9.02
CA VAL A 183 6.11 -0.11 8.61
C VAL A 183 6.97 -0.31 9.85
N GLN A 184 7.65 -1.45 9.92
CA GLN A 184 8.62 -1.76 10.97
C GLN A 184 9.97 -2.10 10.34
N LEU A 185 11.00 -1.34 10.72
CA LEU A 185 12.35 -1.48 10.21
C LEU A 185 13.31 -1.80 11.37
N PRO A 186 13.72 -3.07 11.54
CA PRO A 186 14.69 -3.44 12.56
C PRO A 186 16.10 -2.94 12.20
N GLY A 187 16.86 -2.49 13.20
CA GLY A 187 18.27 -2.11 13.02
C GLY A 187 18.53 -0.81 12.24
N VAL A 188 17.49 -0.11 11.79
CA VAL A 188 17.62 1.24 11.21
C VAL A 188 17.71 2.24 12.35
N LYS A 189 18.89 2.85 12.52
CA LYS A 189 19.05 4.01 13.39
C LYS A 189 18.46 5.24 12.70
N ASP A 190 17.67 5.98 13.46
CA ASP A 190 16.92 7.15 13.02
C ASP A 190 17.75 8.06 12.11
N GLN A 191 17.29 8.25 10.86
CA GLN A 191 17.92 9.16 9.89
C GLN A 191 17.21 10.52 9.84
N GLN A 192 16.53 10.95 10.91
CA GLN A 192 16.08 12.33 11.01
C GLN A 192 17.27 13.29 10.95
N ARG A 193 17.59 13.75 9.73
CA ARG A 193 18.30 14.96 9.40
C ARG A 193 17.62 15.62 8.22
#